data_AF-A0A9P5U791-F1
#
_entry.id   AF-A0A9P5U791-F1
#
_cell.length_a   1.000
_cell.length_b   1.000
_cell.length_c   1.000
_cell.angle_alpha   90.00
_cell.angle_beta   90.00
_cell.angle_gamma   90.00
#
_symmetry.space_group_name_H-M   'P 1'
#
loop_
_entity.id
_entity.type
_entity.pdbx_description
1 polymer ?
#
loop_
_entity_poly.entity_id
_entity_poly.type
_entity_poly.pdbx_seq_one_letter_code
_entity_poly.pdbx_strand_id
1 'polypeptide(L)'
;MSEANVLPRCTQKALIPHSQMCSSLESSYQTLYAEFLAKSRHNDIPSSPVARARLCALIDQTQQDLQSCSKISICNQIYRVLELEESLLAPIRILPSDILTEIFQLVIETSRKPGISITYTSWMSSKLSGCIFLLTWICFRWRDKALSNSTFWSRIAVTYTSFLHASPTDEVTAFLNECILRSGVSAPMSITISISSRRNENPPALITMLVVQAH
;
A
#
# COMPACT_ATOMS: atom_id res chain seq x y z
N MET A 1 -47.31 47.82 -49.89
CA MET A 1 -46.41 46.64 -49.99
C MET A 1 -45.11 47.03 -49.29
N SER A 2 -44.90 46.57 -48.06
CA SER A 2 -43.71 46.88 -47.26
C SER A 2 -43.22 45.58 -46.63
N GLU A 3 -42.12 45.03 -47.16
CA GLU A 3 -41.46 43.83 -46.65
C GLU A 3 -40.54 44.21 -45.49
N ALA A 4 -40.84 43.70 -44.29
CA ALA A 4 -40.03 43.87 -43.11
C ALA A 4 -38.97 42.75 -43.05
N ASN A 5 -37.70 43.15 -43.17
CA ASN A 5 -36.52 42.31 -42.91
C ASN A 5 -36.47 41.90 -41.44
N VAL A 6 -36.59 40.60 -41.16
CA VAL A 6 -36.39 40.02 -39.82
C VAL A 6 -34.99 39.40 -39.77
N LEU A 7 -34.08 40.02 -39.02
CA LEU A 7 -32.74 39.49 -38.74
C LEU A 7 -32.81 38.30 -37.76
N PRO A 8 -31.93 37.29 -37.91
CA PRO A 8 -31.94 36.11 -37.06
C PRO A 8 -31.37 36.41 -35.66
N ARG A 9 -32.12 36.00 -34.64
CA ARG A 9 -31.74 36.04 -33.22
C ARG A 9 -30.49 35.20 -32.98
N CYS A 10 -29.41 35.85 -32.57
CA CYS A 10 -28.22 35.20 -32.02
C CYS A 10 -28.60 34.48 -30.72
N THR A 11 -28.52 33.14 -30.71
CA THR A 11 -28.76 32.31 -29.53
C THR A 11 -27.66 32.53 -28.49
N GLN A 12 -28.01 33.17 -27.37
CA GLN A 12 -27.17 33.23 -26.18
C GLN A 12 -26.83 31.81 -25.69
N LYS A 13 -25.56 31.42 -25.79
CA LYS A 13 -25.03 30.25 -25.08
C LYS A 13 -25.22 30.49 -23.57
N ALA A 14 -26.04 29.66 -22.93
CA ALA A 14 -26.23 29.69 -21.49
C ALA A 14 -24.89 29.46 -20.78
N LEU A 15 -24.44 30.45 -19.98
CA LEU A 15 -23.30 30.27 -19.09
C LEU A 15 -23.70 29.27 -18.00
N ILE A 16 -23.00 28.13 -17.95
CA ILE A 16 -23.12 27.18 -16.85
C ILE A 16 -22.56 27.85 -15.58
N PRO A 17 -23.27 27.79 -14.44
CA PRO A 17 -22.78 28.34 -13.18
C PRO A 17 -21.42 27.74 -12.80
N HIS A 18 -20.47 28.60 -12.41
CA HIS A 18 -19.10 28.22 -12.03
C HIS A 18 -19.04 27.15 -10.91
N SER A 19 -20.09 27.09 -10.07
CA SER A 19 -20.25 26.08 -9.02
C SER A 19 -20.53 24.68 -9.57
N GLN A 20 -21.29 24.56 -10.66
CA GLN A 20 -21.68 23.30 -11.27
C GLN A 20 -20.53 22.67 -12.10
N MET A 21 -19.66 23.50 -12.69
CA MET A 21 -18.43 23.00 -13.33
C MET A 21 -17.47 22.36 -12.31
N CYS A 22 -17.34 22.95 -11.12
CA CYS A 22 -16.41 22.44 -10.12
C CYS A 22 -16.82 21.09 -9.54
N SER A 23 -18.11 20.86 -9.29
CA SER A 23 -18.59 19.56 -8.79
C SER A 23 -18.47 18.45 -9.82
N SER A 24 -18.66 18.76 -11.10
CA SER A 24 -18.45 17.81 -12.20
C SER A 24 -16.99 17.37 -12.31
N LEU A 25 -16.05 18.31 -12.17
CA LEU A 25 -14.62 18.03 -12.26
C LEU A 25 -14.14 17.16 -11.09
N GLU A 26 -14.60 17.45 -9.87
CA GLU A 26 -14.29 16.68 -8.67
C GLU A 26 -14.75 15.22 -8.79
N SER A 27 -15.99 15.00 -9.25
CA SER A 27 -16.52 13.65 -9.49
C SER A 27 -15.71 12.88 -10.55
N SER A 28 -15.25 13.58 -11.60
CA SER A 28 -14.41 13.00 -12.65
C SER A 28 -13.09 12.49 -12.09
N TYR A 29 -12.37 13.31 -11.33
CA TYR A 29 -11.08 12.93 -10.74
C TYR A 29 -11.20 11.85 -9.66
N GLN A 30 -12.29 11.81 -8.90
CA GLN A 30 -12.56 10.72 -7.97
C GLN A 30 -12.72 9.36 -8.71
N THR A 31 -13.36 9.38 -9.88
CA THR A 31 -13.53 8.18 -10.72
C THR A 31 -12.19 7.73 -11.30
N LEU A 32 -11.41 8.66 -11.85
CA LEU A 32 -10.05 8.38 -12.34
C LEU A 32 -9.15 7.83 -11.25
N TYR A 33 -9.22 8.40 -10.03
CA TYR A 33 -8.47 7.90 -8.88
C TYR A 33 -8.77 6.43 -8.59
N ALA A 34 -10.06 6.05 -8.55
CA ALA A 34 -10.45 4.67 -8.30
C ALA A 34 -9.93 3.73 -9.40
N GLU A 35 -10.02 4.15 -10.67
CA GLU A 35 -9.51 3.39 -11.81
C GLU A 35 -7.99 3.18 -11.75
N PHE A 36 -7.22 4.26 -11.59
CA PHE A 36 -5.76 4.17 -11.52
C PHE A 36 -5.26 3.47 -10.27
N LEU A 37 -5.97 3.60 -9.15
CA LEU A 37 -5.68 2.84 -7.94
C LEU A 37 -5.87 1.34 -8.18
N ALA A 38 -6.93 0.94 -8.89
CA ALA A 38 -7.16 -0.45 -9.26
C ALA A 38 -6.05 -0.98 -10.18
N LYS A 39 -5.68 -0.24 -11.24
CA LYS A 39 -4.57 -0.61 -12.13
C LYS A 39 -3.25 -0.73 -11.38
N SER A 40 -2.95 0.25 -10.52
CA SER A 40 -1.76 0.27 -9.67
C SER A 40 -1.69 -0.96 -8.76
N ARG A 41 -2.82 -1.30 -8.11
CA ARG A 41 -2.93 -2.47 -7.23
C ARG A 41 -2.80 -3.79 -7.99
N HIS A 42 -3.31 -3.92 -9.20
CA HIS A 42 -3.17 -5.15 -9.99
C HIS A 42 -1.85 -5.24 -10.76
N ASN A 43 -1.03 -4.19 -10.70
CA ASN A 43 0.17 -4.05 -11.52
C ASN A 43 -0.14 -4.18 -13.03
N ASP A 44 -1.29 -3.64 -13.44
CA ASP A 44 -1.74 -3.58 -14.83
C ASP A 44 -1.00 -2.45 -15.57
N ILE A 45 0.23 -2.77 -15.98
CA ILE A 45 1.13 -1.83 -16.64
C ILE A 45 0.88 -1.79 -18.15
N PRO A 46 0.95 -0.61 -18.78
CA PRO A 46 0.83 -0.50 -20.22
C PRO A 46 1.99 -1.25 -20.91
N SER A 47 1.69 -2.40 -21.51
CA SER A 47 2.69 -3.25 -22.13
C SER A 47 3.10 -2.75 -23.52
N SER A 48 2.15 -2.21 -24.30
CA SER A 48 2.38 -1.73 -25.66
C SER A 48 2.87 -0.27 -25.73
N PRO A 49 3.64 0.11 -26.78
CA PRO A 49 4.07 1.50 -26.98
C PRO A 49 2.90 2.48 -27.09
N VAL A 50 1.82 2.06 -27.75
CA VAL A 50 0.61 2.89 -27.92
C VAL A 50 -0.08 3.14 -26.58
N ALA A 51 -0.20 2.12 -25.72
CA ALA A 51 -0.79 2.28 -24.39
C ALA A 51 0.06 3.21 -23.51
N ARG A 52 1.40 3.11 -23.59
CA ARG A 52 2.31 4.01 -22.87
C ARG A 52 2.18 5.45 -23.37
N ALA A 53 2.17 5.67 -24.68
CA ALA A 53 2.00 7.00 -25.26
C ALA A 53 0.67 7.65 -24.82
N ARG A 54 -0.42 6.88 -24.74
CA ARG A 54 -1.71 7.34 -24.21
C ARG A 54 -1.61 7.73 -22.74
N LEU A 55 -0.94 6.93 -21.91
CA LEU A 55 -0.74 7.25 -20.49
C LEU A 55 0.12 8.50 -20.32
N CYS A 56 1.19 8.67 -21.10
CA CYS A 56 2.00 9.90 -21.07
C CYS A 56 1.17 11.13 -21.44
N ALA A 57 0.37 11.05 -22.51
CA ALA A 57 -0.51 12.16 -22.90
C ALA A 57 -1.54 12.50 -21.80
N LEU A 58 -2.01 11.49 -21.06
CA LEU A 58 -2.90 11.72 -19.93
C LEU A 58 -2.18 12.38 -18.75
N ILE A 59 -0.96 11.96 -18.43
CA ILE A 59 -0.10 12.61 -17.41
C ILE A 59 0.09 14.08 -17.75
N ASP A 60 0.43 14.38 -19.01
CA ASP A 60 0.61 15.77 -19.48
C ASP A 60 -0.68 16.59 -19.31
N GLN A 61 -1.84 15.99 -19.60
CA GLN A 61 -3.14 16.63 -19.38
C GLN A 61 -3.44 16.86 -17.89
N THR A 62 -3.26 15.84 -17.05
CA THR A 62 -3.46 15.91 -15.60
C THR A 62 -2.57 16.99 -14.97
N GLN A 63 -1.33 17.14 -15.45
CA GLN A 63 -0.42 18.19 -15.03
C GLN A 63 -0.92 19.59 -15.43
N GLN A 64 -1.43 19.77 -16.65
CA GLN A 64 -2.02 21.05 -17.10
C GLN A 64 -3.28 21.41 -16.27
N ASP A 65 -4.12 20.43 -15.98
CA ASP A 65 -5.28 20.59 -15.12
C ASP A 65 -4.87 20.99 -13.70
N LEU A 66 -3.80 20.40 -13.17
CA LEU A 66 -3.25 20.76 -11.85
C LEU A 66 -2.77 22.22 -11.82
N GLN A 67 -2.09 22.69 -12.87
CA GLN A 67 -1.59 24.06 -12.99
C GLN A 67 -2.69 25.10 -13.17
N SER A 68 -3.79 24.73 -13.84
CA SER A 68 -4.92 25.63 -14.09
C SER A 68 -5.96 25.65 -12.95
N CYS A 69 -5.91 24.68 -12.04
CA CYS A 69 -6.85 24.59 -10.92
C CYS A 69 -6.51 25.57 -9.79
N SER A 70 -7.50 26.36 -9.38
CA SER A 70 -7.38 27.31 -8.25
C SER A 70 -7.92 26.78 -6.92
N LYS A 71 -8.67 25.67 -6.93
CA LYS A 71 -9.31 25.11 -5.73
C LYS A 71 -8.44 24.01 -5.12
N ILE A 72 -8.01 24.22 -3.88
CA ILE A 72 -7.08 23.32 -3.18
C ILE A 72 -7.58 21.87 -3.05
N SER A 73 -8.89 21.67 -2.83
CA SER A 73 -9.47 20.32 -2.72
C SER A 73 -9.37 19.55 -4.04
N ILE A 74 -9.63 20.22 -5.16
CA ILE A 74 -9.54 19.65 -6.50
C ILE A 74 -8.06 19.42 -6.84
N CYS A 75 -7.17 20.38 -6.56
CA CYS A 75 -5.71 20.20 -6.75
C CYS A 75 -5.19 18.94 -6.05
N ASN A 76 -5.63 18.69 -4.80
CA ASN A 76 -5.24 17.50 -4.05
C ASN A 76 -5.73 16.19 -4.71
N GLN A 77 -6.90 16.19 -5.34
CA GLN A 77 -7.41 15.02 -6.07
C GLN A 77 -6.65 14.82 -7.38
N ILE A 78 -6.43 15.88 -8.16
CA ILE A 78 -5.64 15.84 -9.39
C ILE A 78 -4.22 15.31 -9.10
N TYR A 79 -3.57 15.84 -8.05
CA TYR A 79 -2.25 15.40 -7.62
C TYR A 79 -2.19 13.91 -7.28
N ARG A 80 -3.20 13.37 -6.58
CA ARG A 80 -3.28 11.93 -6.27
C ARG A 80 -3.48 11.06 -7.50
N VAL A 81 -4.23 11.54 -8.49
CA VAL A 81 -4.39 10.84 -9.78
C VAL A 81 -3.07 10.83 -10.53
N LEU A 82 -2.40 11.98 -10.61
CA LEU A 82 -1.09 12.13 -11.23
C LEU A 82 -0.06 11.17 -10.62
N GLU A 83 0.04 11.09 -9.29
CA GLU A 83 0.94 10.15 -8.61
C GLU A 83 0.69 8.68 -9.02
N LEU A 84 -0.57 8.29 -9.20
CA LEU A 84 -0.91 6.93 -9.62
C LEU A 84 -0.59 6.68 -11.10
N GLU A 85 -0.84 7.65 -11.97
CA GLU A 85 -0.51 7.59 -13.40
C GLU A 85 1.00 7.46 -13.60
N GLU A 86 1.78 8.32 -12.95
CA GLU A 86 3.25 8.27 -12.96
C GLU A 86 3.77 6.95 -12.37
N SER A 87 3.15 6.48 -11.28
CA SER A 87 3.51 5.21 -10.67
C SER A 87 3.37 4.04 -11.65
N LEU A 88 2.38 4.04 -12.55
CA LEU A 88 2.21 2.97 -13.54
C LEU A 88 3.35 2.89 -14.56
N LEU A 89 4.07 3.98 -14.79
CA LEU A 89 5.26 4.02 -15.65
C LEU A 89 6.57 3.78 -14.89
N ALA A 90 6.52 3.66 -13.56
CA ALA A 90 7.71 3.47 -12.73
C ALA A 90 8.48 2.19 -13.15
N PRO A 91 9.80 2.28 -13.40
CA PRO A 91 10.61 1.12 -13.81
C PRO A 91 10.53 -0.07 -12.84
N ILE A 92 10.26 0.19 -11.56
CA ILE A 92 10.14 -0.86 -10.53
C ILE A 92 9.04 -1.88 -10.84
N ARG A 93 8.02 -1.51 -11.64
CA ARG A 93 6.91 -2.40 -12.01
C ARG A 93 7.27 -3.42 -13.09
N ILE A 94 8.33 -3.18 -13.85
CA ILE A 94 8.82 -4.04 -14.93
C ILE A 94 10.09 -4.82 -14.56
N LEU A 95 10.62 -4.64 -13.35
CA LEU A 95 11.80 -5.38 -12.90
C LEU A 95 11.57 -6.89 -13.00
N PRO A 96 12.59 -7.69 -13.33
CA PRO A 96 12.56 -9.14 -13.18
C PRO A 96 12.24 -9.58 -11.74
N SER A 97 11.74 -10.80 -11.57
CA SER A 97 11.27 -11.29 -10.26
C SER A 97 12.39 -11.51 -9.25
N ASP A 98 13.54 -11.98 -9.72
CA ASP A 98 14.80 -12.11 -9.00
C ASP A 98 15.28 -10.76 -8.47
N ILE A 99 15.36 -9.73 -9.32
CA ILE A 99 15.75 -8.38 -8.91
C ILE A 99 14.77 -7.81 -7.87
N LEU A 100 13.47 -8.04 -8.05
CA LEU A 100 12.46 -7.59 -7.08
C LEU A 100 12.64 -8.30 -5.72
N THR A 101 12.94 -9.60 -5.73
CA THR A 101 13.25 -10.37 -4.52
C THR A 101 14.49 -9.84 -3.81
N GLU A 102 15.56 -9.51 -4.55
CA GLU A 102 16.77 -8.91 -3.99
C GLU A 102 16.49 -7.55 -3.34
N ILE A 103 15.69 -6.70 -3.98
CA ILE A 103 15.25 -5.43 -3.38
C ILE A 103 14.50 -5.69 -2.07
N PHE A 104 13.63 -6.69 -2.02
CA PHE A 104 12.88 -7.02 -0.80
C PHE A 104 13.81 -7.51 0.32
N GLN A 105 14.79 -8.35 -0.01
CA GLN A 105 15.82 -8.77 0.94
C GLN A 105 16.56 -7.57 1.52
N LEU A 106 17.04 -6.67 0.65
CA LEU A 106 17.72 -5.44 1.08
C LEU A 106 16.84 -4.55 1.95
N VAL A 107 15.56 -4.36 1.61
CA VAL A 107 14.63 -3.58 2.44
C VAL A 107 14.46 -4.22 3.82
N ILE A 108 14.40 -5.55 3.90
CA ILE A 108 14.27 -6.26 5.16
C ILE A 108 15.55 -6.13 5.99
N GLU A 109 16.71 -6.35 5.38
CA GLU A 109 18.02 -6.34 6.05
C GLU A 109 18.47 -4.95 6.50
N THR A 110 18.24 -3.93 5.67
CA THR A 110 18.61 -2.55 6.00
C THR A 110 17.63 -1.88 6.97
N SER A 111 16.44 -2.45 7.13
CA SER A 111 15.49 -1.92 8.09
C SER A 111 16.01 -2.12 9.51
N ARG A 112 15.96 -1.06 10.34
CA ARG A 112 16.28 -1.15 11.78
C ARG A 112 15.30 -2.04 12.56
N LYS A 113 14.30 -2.60 11.88
CA LYS A 113 13.25 -3.45 12.42
C LYS A 113 13.46 -4.86 11.86
N PRO A 114 13.07 -5.90 12.59
CA PRO A 114 13.07 -7.24 12.03
C PRO A 114 12.03 -7.34 10.90
N GLY A 115 12.23 -8.31 10.00
CA GLY A 115 11.30 -8.60 8.89
C GLY A 115 9.86 -8.66 9.37
N ILE A 116 9.65 -9.37 10.49
CA ILE A 116 8.41 -9.45 11.24
C ILE A 116 8.67 -9.11 12.71
N SER A 117 7.85 -8.24 13.28
CA SER A 117 7.89 -7.78 14.66
C SER A 117 6.51 -7.86 15.30
N ILE A 118 6.38 -8.68 16.33
CA ILE A 118 5.18 -8.77 17.16
C ILE A 118 5.46 -8.04 18.46
N THR A 119 4.70 -6.98 18.74
CA THR A 119 4.82 -6.25 20.01
C THR A 119 3.59 -6.49 20.85
N TYR A 120 3.80 -7.02 22.05
CA TYR A 120 2.76 -7.25 23.03
C TYR A 120 2.90 -6.21 24.15
N THR A 121 1.86 -5.39 24.35
CA THR A 121 1.78 -4.47 25.48
C THR A 121 0.56 -4.81 26.33
N SER A 122 0.67 -4.80 27.65
CA SER A 122 -0.42 -5.24 28.55
C SER A 122 -1.67 -4.35 28.52
N TRP A 123 -1.63 -3.22 27.82
CA TRP A 123 -2.67 -2.17 27.84
C TRP A 123 -3.21 -1.84 26.44
N MET A 124 -2.63 -2.43 25.37
CA MET A 124 -3.16 -2.33 24.00
C MET A 124 -3.21 -3.70 23.35
N SER A 125 -4.07 -3.84 22.34
CA SER A 125 -4.08 -5.00 21.44
C SER A 125 -2.67 -5.25 20.87
N SER A 126 -2.33 -6.52 20.65
CA SER A 126 -1.07 -6.91 20.02
C SER A 126 -0.86 -6.15 18.71
N LYS A 127 0.32 -5.56 18.54
CA LYS A 127 0.68 -4.84 17.31
C LYS A 127 1.57 -5.71 16.45
N LEU A 128 1.05 -6.12 15.30
CA LEU A 128 1.84 -6.72 14.23
C LEU A 128 2.48 -5.60 13.40
N SER A 129 3.79 -5.69 13.19
CA SER A 129 4.53 -4.75 12.37
C SER A 129 5.71 -5.44 11.70
N GLY A 130 6.28 -4.82 10.68
CA GLY A 130 7.33 -5.45 9.89
C GLY A 130 7.41 -4.81 8.52
N CYS A 131 8.61 -4.77 7.94
CA CYS A 131 8.80 -4.27 6.59
C CYS A 131 8.13 -5.18 5.56
N ILE A 132 7.99 -6.48 5.83
CA ILE A 132 7.30 -7.41 4.91
C ILE A 132 5.84 -7.00 4.66
N PHE A 133 5.13 -6.49 5.68
CA PHE A 133 3.76 -6.03 5.50
C PHE A 133 3.71 -4.85 4.54
N LEU A 134 4.59 -3.86 4.71
CA LEU A 134 4.64 -2.71 3.79
C LEU A 134 4.78 -3.16 2.34
N LEU A 135 5.62 -4.17 2.06
CA LEU A 135 5.78 -4.74 0.73
C LEU A 135 4.48 -5.38 0.19
N THR A 136 3.70 -6.05 1.05
CA THR A 136 2.41 -6.66 0.66
C THR A 136 1.28 -5.66 0.37
N TRP A 137 1.44 -4.38 0.76
CA TRP A 137 0.43 -3.35 0.55
C TRP A 137 0.62 -2.56 -0.75
N ILE A 138 1.76 -2.69 -1.44
CA ILE A 138 2.11 -1.86 -2.61
C ILE A 138 1.29 -2.26 -3.84
N CYS A 139 1.45 -3.49 -4.32
CA CYS A 139 0.63 -4.03 -5.40
C CYS A 139 0.54 -5.57 -5.31
N PHE A 140 -0.33 -6.16 -6.11
CA PHE A 140 -0.58 -7.60 -6.16
C PHE A 140 0.70 -8.38 -6.45
N ARG A 141 1.50 -7.93 -7.43
CA ARG A 141 2.77 -8.56 -7.79
C ARG A 141 3.76 -8.58 -6.61
N TRP A 142 3.85 -7.48 -5.87
CA TRP A 142 4.72 -7.39 -4.70
C TRP A 142 4.22 -8.25 -3.57
N ARG A 143 2.90 -8.25 -3.33
CA ARG A 143 2.25 -9.14 -2.38
C ARG A 143 2.54 -10.60 -2.69
N ASP A 144 2.27 -11.04 -3.92
CA ASP A 144 2.52 -12.42 -4.36
C ASP A 144 3.98 -12.85 -4.11
N LYS A 145 4.95 -11.99 -4.45
CA LYS A 145 6.37 -12.26 -4.20
C LYS A 145 6.75 -12.26 -2.73
N ALA A 146 6.26 -11.31 -1.96
CA ALA A 146 6.47 -11.25 -0.51
C ALA A 146 5.87 -12.47 0.21
N LEU A 147 4.68 -12.91 -0.23
CA LEU A 147 3.95 -14.02 0.36
C LEU A 147 4.53 -15.40 -0.02
N SER A 148 5.10 -15.53 -1.22
CA SER A 148 5.62 -16.81 -1.76
C SER A 148 7.07 -17.10 -1.36
N ASN A 149 7.84 -16.08 -0.96
CA ASN A 149 9.22 -16.28 -0.56
C ASN A 149 9.34 -16.61 0.93
N SER A 150 9.68 -17.86 1.22
CA SER A 150 9.71 -18.39 2.58
C SER A 150 10.76 -17.74 3.48
N THR A 151 11.87 -17.23 2.92
CA THR A 151 12.93 -16.58 3.72
C THR A 151 12.44 -15.31 4.41
N PHE A 152 11.47 -14.60 3.82
CA PHE A 152 10.92 -13.38 4.41
C PHE A 152 10.08 -13.62 5.68
N TRP A 153 9.58 -14.84 5.84
CA TRP A 153 8.74 -15.23 6.99
C TRP A 153 9.56 -15.92 8.09
N SER A 154 10.81 -16.27 7.81
CA SER A 154 11.66 -17.04 8.70
C SER A 154 12.28 -16.23 9.84
N ARG A 155 12.28 -14.89 9.78
CA ARG A 155 12.93 -14.01 10.76
C ARG A 155 11.90 -13.22 11.55
N ILE A 156 11.57 -13.71 12.74
CA ILE A 156 10.53 -13.14 13.62
C ILE A 156 11.18 -12.60 14.88
N ALA A 157 10.84 -11.37 15.26
CA ALA A 157 11.08 -10.88 16.59
C ALA A 157 9.77 -10.72 17.36
N VAL A 158 9.73 -11.29 18.56
CA VAL A 158 8.61 -11.15 19.49
C VAL A 158 9.11 -10.31 20.66
N THR A 159 8.54 -9.13 20.83
CA THR A 159 8.84 -8.25 21.96
C THR A 159 7.66 -8.24 22.92
N TYR A 160 7.92 -8.72 24.13
CA TYR A 160 6.95 -8.76 25.22
C TYR A 160 7.26 -7.64 26.21
N THR A 161 6.40 -6.63 26.24
CA THR A 161 6.48 -5.53 27.20
C THR A 161 5.25 -5.60 28.09
N SER A 162 5.28 -6.46 29.11
CA SER A 162 4.13 -6.61 30.00
C SER A 162 4.41 -6.14 31.42
N PHE A 163 3.38 -5.56 32.02
CA PHE A 163 3.31 -5.25 33.44
C PHE A 163 2.49 -6.28 34.23
N LEU A 164 1.78 -7.21 33.57
CA LEU A 164 0.87 -8.21 34.16
C LEU A 164 0.85 -9.53 33.35
N HIS A 165 0.47 -10.66 33.97
CA HIS A 165 0.44 -12.01 33.36
C HIS A 165 -0.64 -12.19 32.27
N ALA A 166 -0.60 -11.40 31.20
CA ALA A 166 -1.52 -11.53 30.11
C ALA A 166 -0.96 -12.56 29.10
N SER A 167 -1.76 -13.59 28.81
CA SER A 167 -1.45 -14.64 27.85
C SER A 167 -1.41 -14.07 26.43
N PRO A 168 -0.61 -14.66 25.51
CA PRO A 168 -0.71 -14.33 24.10
C PRO A 168 -2.16 -14.53 23.63
N THR A 169 -2.64 -13.61 22.80
CA THR A 169 -3.98 -13.69 22.21
C THR A 169 -4.02 -14.75 21.10
N ASP A 170 -5.21 -15.29 20.82
CA ASP A 170 -5.41 -16.23 19.71
C ASP A 170 -4.92 -15.67 18.37
N GLU A 171 -5.00 -14.34 18.18
CA GLU A 171 -4.51 -13.64 17.00
C GLU A 171 -2.98 -13.76 16.82
N VAL A 172 -2.21 -13.61 17.90
CA VAL A 172 -0.74 -13.73 17.85
C VAL A 172 -0.35 -15.17 17.55
N THR A 173 -1.03 -16.13 18.16
CA THR A 173 -0.81 -17.55 17.90
C THR A 173 -1.14 -17.91 16.45
N ALA A 174 -2.29 -17.45 15.93
CA ALA A 174 -2.67 -17.67 14.54
C ALA A 174 -1.65 -17.05 13.57
N PHE A 175 -1.16 -15.84 13.87
CA PHE A 175 -0.16 -15.18 13.05
C PHE A 175 1.20 -15.89 13.08
N LEU A 176 1.66 -16.35 14.26
CA LEU A 176 2.89 -17.14 14.37
C LEU A 176 2.78 -18.44 13.58
N ASN A 177 1.64 -19.13 13.66
CA ASN A 177 1.38 -20.33 12.87
C ASN A 177 1.44 -20.03 11.37
N GLU A 178 0.88 -18.91 10.92
CA GLU A 178 0.99 -18.49 9.52
C GLU A 178 2.44 -18.22 9.10
N CYS A 179 3.25 -17.62 9.97
CA CYS A 179 4.67 -17.39 9.68
C CYS A 179 5.46 -18.71 9.60
N ILE A 180 5.18 -19.67 10.49
CA ILE A 180 5.77 -21.01 10.46
C ILE A 180 5.40 -21.71 9.16
N LEU A 181 4.11 -21.71 8.81
CA LEU A 181 3.60 -22.34 7.59
C LEU A 181 4.27 -21.76 6.33
N ARG A 182 4.41 -20.42 6.26
CA ARG A 182 5.04 -19.74 5.12
C ARG A 182 6.55 -19.90 5.06
N SER A 183 7.22 -20.05 6.21
CA SER A 183 8.67 -20.31 6.25
C SER A 183 9.02 -21.67 5.65
N GLY A 184 8.07 -22.60 5.66
CA GLY A 184 8.22 -23.93 5.07
C GLY A 184 9.44 -24.68 5.60
N VAL A 185 9.96 -25.60 4.78
CA VAL A 185 11.15 -26.41 5.12
C VAL A 185 12.46 -25.84 4.54
N SER A 186 12.34 -24.86 3.64
CA SER A 186 13.45 -24.35 2.82
C SER A 186 14.23 -23.20 3.47
N ALA A 187 13.70 -22.57 4.52
CA ALA A 187 14.39 -21.50 5.24
C ALA A 187 14.44 -21.79 6.75
N PRO A 188 15.62 -21.79 7.39
CA PRO A 188 15.72 -22.01 8.83
C PRO A 188 15.02 -20.87 9.58
N MET A 189 14.14 -21.23 10.51
CA MET A 189 13.41 -20.25 11.30
C MET A 189 14.29 -19.66 12.40
N SER A 190 14.30 -18.35 12.51
CA SER A 190 14.98 -17.56 13.54
C SER A 190 13.95 -16.73 14.29
N ILE A 191 13.66 -17.14 15.52
CA ILE A 191 12.78 -16.40 16.43
C ILE A 191 13.62 -15.73 17.51
N THR A 192 13.55 -14.41 17.60
CA THR A 192 14.15 -13.64 18.70
C THR A 192 13.07 -13.20 19.67
N ILE A 193 13.20 -13.57 20.94
CA ILE A 193 12.22 -13.20 21.98
C ILE A 193 12.89 -12.20 22.91
N SER A 194 12.33 -10.99 22.98
CA SER A 194 12.77 -9.93 23.87
C SER A 194 11.73 -9.70 24.95
N ILE A 195 12.09 -9.93 26.20
CA ILE A 195 11.20 -9.75 27.36
C ILE A 195 11.71 -8.56 28.15
N SER A 196 10.97 -7.46 28.14
CA SER A 196 11.28 -6.32 29.00
C SER A 196 10.36 -6.35 30.22
N SER A 197 10.86 -6.87 31.33
CA SER A 197 10.20 -6.76 32.63
C SER A 197 10.84 -5.62 33.43
N ARG A 198 10.05 -4.77 34.08
CA ARG A 198 10.55 -3.79 35.06
C ARG A 198 10.70 -4.38 36.47
N ARG A 199 10.31 -5.64 36.69
CA ARG A 199 10.38 -6.33 37.99
C ARG A 199 11.14 -7.65 37.88
N ASN A 200 11.89 -8.00 38.92
CA ASN A 200 12.59 -9.28 39.09
C ASN A 200 11.60 -10.45 39.30
N GLU A 201 10.66 -10.64 38.36
CA GLU A 201 9.68 -11.72 38.39
C GLU A 201 10.06 -12.78 37.34
N ASN A 202 9.75 -14.04 37.64
CA ASN A 202 10.11 -15.20 36.82
C ASN A 202 9.62 -15.05 35.36
N PRO A 203 10.37 -15.58 34.38
CA PRO A 203 10.00 -15.43 32.97
C PRO A 203 8.61 -16.04 32.68
N PRO A 204 7.77 -15.35 31.87
CA PRO A 204 6.41 -15.80 31.57
C PRO A 204 6.36 -17.10 30.75
N ALA A 205 5.27 -17.86 30.93
CA ALA A 205 4.96 -19.16 30.31
C ALA A 205 5.05 -19.24 28.76
N LEU A 206 5.23 -18.11 28.09
CA LEU A 206 5.40 -17.98 26.63
C LEU A 206 6.70 -18.64 26.12
N ILE A 207 7.77 -18.64 26.93
CA ILE A 207 9.00 -19.39 26.58
C ILE A 207 8.70 -20.88 26.45
N THR A 208 7.84 -21.41 27.32
CA THR A 208 7.44 -22.82 27.31
C THR A 208 6.62 -23.18 26.07
N MET A 209 5.78 -22.28 25.56
CA MET A 209 4.98 -22.52 24.35
C MET A 209 5.84 -22.62 23.08
N LEU A 210 6.84 -21.75 22.92
CA LEU A 210 7.68 -21.71 21.72
C LEU A 210 8.65 -22.89 21.63
N VAL A 211 9.04 -23.48 22.76
CA VAL A 211 9.88 -24.70 22.80
C VAL A 211 9.09 -25.94 22.36
N VAL A 212 7.76 -25.98 22.58
CA VAL A 212 6.93 -27.15 22.25
C VAL A 212 6.61 -27.24 20.75
N GLN A 213 6.57 -26.12 20.02
CA GLN A 213 6.24 -26.11 18.58
C GLN A 213 7.47 -26.21 17.65
N ALA A 214 8.69 -26.22 18.20
CA ALA A 214 9.95 -26.33 17.44
C ALA A 214 10.48 -27.77 17.31
N HIS A 215 9.71 -28.77 17.77
CA HIS A 215 9.94 -30.20 17.62
C HIS A 215 8.91 -30.82 16.67
#